data_AF-A0A515EKQ7-F1
#
_entry.id   AF-A0A515EKQ7-F1
#
_cell.length_a   1.000
_cell.length_b   1.000
_cell.length_c   1.000
_cell.angle_alpha   90.00
_cell.angle_beta   90.00
_cell.angle_gamma   90.00
#
_symmetry.space_group_name_H-M   'P 1'
#
loop_
_entity.id
_entity.type
_entity.pdbx_description
1 polymer ?
#
loop_
_entity_poly.entity_id
_entity_poly.type
_entity_poly.pdbx_seq_one_letter_code
_entity_poly.pdbx_strand_id
1 'polypeptide(L)'
;MKGLTMQRMTQRAFTCATLALAALVMGCAHRETFDERLKRENPELWETINREAAIRKSQRTPTIGVGLECVRHGGPRQDLMPYVQGFWVQEVPFGQVSPEMSGGDFNCGGTIAGGYTIPRTWRPGMKVKVKWYTWDRPKPTTITIPVEDDPTIAPGVPIVERGVKGALHEYTTTIPYYPEPGRAYVHLFRNGQARVIISNIGPTGRDHPLPFSALEPPPEVE
;
A
#
# COMPACT_ATOMS: atom_id res chain seq x y z
N MET A 1 -8.40 57.51 -61.32
CA MET A 1 -7.71 56.36 -60.70
C MET A 1 -8.28 56.11 -59.31
N LYS A 2 -8.83 54.90 -59.12
CA LYS A 2 -9.24 54.13 -57.93
C LYS A 2 -9.34 54.86 -56.57
N GLY A 3 -10.57 54.91 -56.04
CA GLY A 3 -10.88 55.21 -54.66
C GLY A 3 -10.50 54.06 -53.73
N LEU A 4 -9.88 54.40 -52.59
CA LEU A 4 -9.51 53.48 -51.53
C LEU A 4 -10.69 53.26 -50.58
N THR A 5 -11.15 52.02 -50.56
CA THR A 5 -12.08 51.44 -49.59
C THR A 5 -11.48 51.46 -48.19
N MET A 6 -12.07 52.27 -47.31
CA MET A 6 -11.69 52.32 -45.90
C MET A 6 -12.13 51.03 -45.20
N GLN A 7 -11.14 50.33 -44.65
CA GLN A 7 -11.18 48.97 -44.11
C GLN A 7 -12.24 48.74 -43.01
N ARG A 8 -13.05 47.69 -43.20
CA ARG A 8 -13.81 46.93 -42.18
C ARG A 8 -12.93 46.25 -41.09
N MET A 9 -11.65 46.61 -40.94
CA MET A 9 -10.72 45.94 -40.01
C MET A 9 -10.78 46.47 -38.57
N THR A 10 -11.44 47.59 -38.29
CA THR A 10 -11.41 48.21 -36.95
C THR A 10 -12.40 47.58 -35.97
N GLN A 11 -13.51 47.02 -36.45
CA GLN A 11 -14.59 46.54 -35.58
C GLN A 11 -14.24 45.23 -34.86
N ARG A 12 -13.62 44.27 -35.56
CA ARG A 12 -13.21 42.97 -34.97
C ARG A 12 -12.05 43.10 -33.98
N ALA A 13 -11.11 44.00 -34.25
CA ALA A 13 -10.00 44.29 -33.35
C ALA A 13 -10.48 44.91 -32.04
N PHE A 14 -11.45 45.83 -32.11
CA PHE A 14 -12.09 46.39 -30.92
C PHE A 14 -12.85 45.32 -30.12
N THR A 15 -13.66 44.47 -30.76
CA THR A 15 -14.40 43.42 -30.02
C THR A 15 -13.45 42.43 -29.32
N CYS A 16 -12.36 42.03 -29.96
CA CYS A 16 -11.35 41.16 -29.33
C CYS A 16 -10.65 41.86 -28.15
N ALA A 17 -10.31 43.14 -28.27
CA ALA A 17 -9.69 43.89 -27.17
C ALA A 17 -10.64 44.04 -25.97
N THR A 18 -11.93 44.32 -26.20
CA THR A 18 -12.92 44.45 -25.13
C THR A 18 -13.21 43.11 -24.44
N LEU A 19 -13.27 42.00 -25.20
CA LEU A 19 -13.44 40.66 -24.63
C LEU A 19 -12.20 40.20 -23.84
N ALA A 20 -10.99 40.53 -24.31
CA ALA A 20 -9.76 40.26 -23.56
C ALA A 20 -9.69 41.06 -22.26
N LEU A 21 -10.11 42.34 -22.27
CA LEU A 21 -10.17 43.17 -21.07
C LEU A 21 -11.23 42.68 -20.09
N ALA A 22 -12.41 42.26 -20.57
CA ALA A 22 -13.46 41.68 -19.73
C ALA A 22 -13.03 40.33 -19.12
N ALA A 23 -12.31 39.49 -19.87
CA ALA A 23 -11.73 38.25 -19.37
C ALA A 23 -10.60 38.49 -18.34
N LEU A 24 -9.81 39.54 -18.48
CA LEU A 24 -8.84 39.98 -17.48
C LEU A 24 -9.52 40.50 -16.21
N VAL A 25 -10.57 41.33 -16.34
CA VAL A 25 -11.31 41.86 -15.18
C VAL A 25 -12.08 40.74 -14.44
N MET A 26 -12.66 39.79 -15.16
CA MET A 26 -13.33 38.63 -14.55
C MET A 26 -12.34 37.56 -14.06
N GLY A 27 -11.16 37.43 -14.69
CA GLY A 27 -10.08 36.54 -14.26
C GLY A 27 -9.25 37.07 -13.08
N CYS A 28 -9.30 38.39 -12.82
CA CYS A 28 -8.67 39.05 -11.68
C CYS A 28 -9.56 39.09 -10.42
N ALA A 29 -10.76 38.50 -10.45
CA ALA A 29 -11.51 38.22 -9.24
C ALA A 29 -10.74 37.15 -8.44
N HIS A 30 -9.82 37.63 -7.60
CA HIS A 30 -9.04 36.84 -6.66
C HIS A 30 -10.01 35.92 -5.91
N ARG A 31 -10.00 34.64 -6.26
CA ARG A 31 -10.91 33.65 -5.67
C ARG A 31 -10.47 33.49 -4.22
N GLU A 32 -11.14 34.23 -3.34
CA GLU A 32 -10.90 34.20 -1.91
C GLU A 32 -10.92 32.74 -1.45
N THR A 33 -9.83 32.32 -0.82
CA THR A 33 -9.71 30.95 -0.33
C THR A 33 -10.79 30.72 0.73
N PHE A 34 -11.17 29.46 0.91
CA PHE A 34 -12.12 29.09 1.96
C PHE A 34 -11.67 29.64 3.33
N ASP A 35 -10.37 29.57 3.62
CA ASP A 35 -9.79 30.10 4.86
C ASP A 35 -9.96 31.61 5.01
N GLU A 36 -9.65 32.40 3.97
CA GLU A 36 -9.79 33.86 4.03
C GLU A 36 -11.25 34.27 4.21
N ARG A 37 -12.17 33.59 3.52
CA ARG A 37 -13.61 33.80 3.68
C ARG A 37 -14.08 33.45 5.08
N LEU A 38 -13.64 32.30 5.61
CA LEU A 38 -14.01 31.83 6.94
C LEU A 38 -13.47 32.76 8.04
N LYS A 39 -12.24 33.28 7.89
CA LYS A 39 -11.68 34.30 8.80
C LYS A 39 -12.55 35.56 8.84
N ARG A 40 -13.05 36.02 7.68
CA ARG A 40 -13.88 37.23 7.58
C ARG A 40 -15.30 37.01 8.09
N GLU A 41 -15.94 35.91 7.68
CA GLU A 41 -17.37 35.66 7.93
C GLU A 41 -17.62 35.08 9.33
N ASN A 42 -16.67 34.29 9.88
CA ASN A 42 -16.81 33.69 11.20
C ASN A 42 -15.45 33.46 11.88
N PRO A 43 -14.83 34.52 12.45
CA PRO A 43 -13.50 34.44 13.06
C PRO A 43 -13.43 33.47 14.26
N GLU A 44 -14.49 33.36 15.07
CA GLU A 44 -14.53 32.41 16.20
C GLU A 44 -14.52 30.94 15.73
N LEU A 45 -15.26 30.63 14.66
CA LEU A 45 -15.23 29.30 14.06
C LEU A 45 -13.86 29.00 13.44
N TRP A 46 -13.26 29.98 12.76
CA TRP A 46 -11.89 29.85 12.27
C TRP A 46 -10.93 29.51 13.42
N GLU A 47 -10.99 30.24 14.53
CA GLU A 47 -10.08 30.04 15.67
C GLU A 47 -10.29 28.68 16.32
N THR A 48 -11.55 28.26 16.45
CA THR A 48 -11.89 26.95 17.00
C THR A 48 -11.35 25.83 16.12
N ILE A 49 -11.56 25.89 14.80
CA ILE A 49 -11.04 24.90 13.85
C ILE A 49 -9.51 24.83 13.92
N ASN A 50 -8.82 25.96 13.96
CA ASN A 50 -7.36 25.98 13.99
C ASN A 50 -6.78 25.55 15.34
N ARG A 51 -7.43 25.90 16.45
CA ARG A 51 -7.07 25.41 17.78
C ARG A 51 -7.26 23.90 17.86
N GLU A 52 -8.39 23.37 17.39
CA GLU A 52 -8.61 21.92 17.33
C GLU A 52 -7.63 21.22 16.40
N ALA A 53 -7.35 21.79 15.23
CA ALA A 53 -6.35 21.26 14.31
C ALA A 53 -4.95 21.25 14.96
N ALA A 54 -4.59 22.28 15.71
CA ALA A 54 -3.33 22.35 16.46
C ALA A 54 -3.26 21.31 17.58
N ILE A 55 -4.33 21.12 18.36
CA ILE A 55 -4.43 20.06 19.38
C ILE A 55 -4.29 18.69 18.71
N ARG A 56 -5.09 18.42 17.67
CA ARG A 56 -5.01 17.16 16.91
C ARG A 56 -3.62 16.94 16.36
N LYS A 57 -2.94 17.97 15.83
CA LYS A 57 -1.56 17.91 15.32
C LYS A 57 -0.56 17.63 16.42
N SER A 58 -0.70 18.25 17.60
CA SER A 58 0.16 18.02 18.77
C SER A 58 0.02 16.60 19.35
N GLN A 59 -1.15 15.98 19.17
CA GLN A 59 -1.43 14.61 19.57
C GLN A 59 -1.02 13.58 18.50
N ARG A 60 -0.59 14.00 17.30
CA ARG A 60 -0.11 13.06 16.27
C ARG A 60 1.22 12.49 16.70
N THR A 61 1.32 11.17 16.71
CA THR A 61 2.63 10.52 16.79
C THR A 61 3.37 10.80 15.49
N PRO A 62 4.60 11.37 15.52
CA PRO A 62 5.38 11.55 14.32
C PRO A 62 5.62 10.21 13.63
N THR A 63 5.28 10.12 12.36
CA THR A 63 5.43 8.89 11.58
C THR A 63 6.42 9.06 10.43
N ILE A 64 6.79 7.92 9.82
CA ILE A 64 7.61 7.82 8.63
C ILE A 64 7.07 6.69 7.74
N GLY A 65 7.08 6.92 6.42
CA GLY A 65 6.76 5.88 5.45
C GLY A 65 7.97 4.98 5.22
N VAL A 66 7.77 3.67 5.32
CA VAL A 66 8.79 2.65 5.14
C VAL A 66 8.40 1.68 4.03
N GLY A 67 9.39 0.94 3.52
CA GLY A 67 9.15 -0.17 2.61
C GLY A 67 8.60 -1.37 3.35
N LEU A 68 7.57 -2.01 2.77
CA LEU A 68 6.98 -3.25 3.24
C LEU A 68 7.52 -4.42 2.42
N GLU A 69 8.02 -5.44 3.10
CA GLU A 69 8.57 -6.67 2.54
C GLU A 69 7.90 -7.90 3.13
N CYS A 70 7.81 -8.95 2.32
CA CYS A 70 7.20 -10.20 2.71
C CYS A 70 8.26 -11.29 2.83
N VAL A 71 8.19 -12.09 3.90
CA VAL A 71 9.12 -13.17 4.19
C VAL A 71 8.33 -14.43 4.53
N ARG A 72 8.65 -15.55 3.88
CA ARG A 72 7.99 -16.83 4.13
C ARG A 72 8.88 -17.76 4.91
N HIS A 73 8.30 -18.32 5.97
CA HIS A 73 8.94 -19.32 6.81
C HIS A 73 8.32 -20.69 6.52
N GLY A 74 9.00 -21.45 5.65
CA GLY A 74 8.64 -22.82 5.26
C GLY A 74 9.74 -23.86 5.52
N GLY A 75 10.90 -23.44 6.05
CA GLY A 75 12.06 -24.30 6.28
C GLY A 75 12.96 -24.54 5.07
N PRO A 76 13.88 -25.54 5.16
CA PRO A 76 14.87 -25.85 4.11
C PRO A 76 14.24 -26.18 2.76
N ARG A 77 12.97 -26.61 2.77
CA ARG A 77 12.16 -26.75 1.58
C ARG A 77 11.05 -25.71 1.62
N GLN A 78 11.26 -24.61 0.91
CA GLN A 78 10.30 -23.51 0.76
C GLN A 78 8.98 -23.95 0.09
N ASP A 79 8.88 -25.19 -0.40
CA ASP A 79 7.68 -25.82 -0.95
C ASP A 79 6.66 -26.27 0.11
N LEU A 80 7.04 -26.29 1.40
CA LEU A 80 6.16 -26.70 2.49
C LEU A 80 5.19 -25.60 2.95
N MET A 81 5.45 -24.34 2.56
CA MET A 81 4.50 -23.25 2.77
C MET A 81 3.68 -23.04 1.49
N PRO A 82 2.34 -22.97 1.59
CA PRO A 82 1.47 -22.61 0.47
C PRO A 82 1.89 -21.30 -0.21
N TYR A 83 1.55 -21.16 -1.49
CA TYR A 83 1.88 -19.98 -2.27
C TYR A 83 1.14 -18.77 -1.75
N VAL A 84 1.87 -17.74 -1.31
CA VAL A 84 1.25 -16.46 -0.94
C VAL A 84 1.09 -15.63 -2.20
N GLN A 85 -0.17 -15.39 -2.58
CA GLN A 85 -0.51 -14.56 -3.74
C GLN A 85 -0.45 -13.08 -3.40
N GLY A 86 -0.89 -12.72 -2.20
CA GLY A 86 -0.88 -11.35 -1.70
C GLY A 86 -1.05 -11.31 -0.18
N PHE A 87 -0.65 -10.21 0.42
CA PHE A 87 -0.81 -9.91 1.83
C PHE A 87 -1.19 -8.44 2.01
N TRP A 88 -1.73 -8.14 3.18
CA TRP A 88 -2.14 -6.81 3.56
C TRP A 88 -1.77 -6.58 5.01
N VAL A 89 -1.27 -5.38 5.31
CA VAL A 89 -1.07 -4.95 6.69
C VAL A 89 -2.05 -3.83 6.98
N GLN A 90 -2.91 -4.08 7.94
CA GLN A 90 -3.88 -3.15 8.49
C GLN A 90 -3.44 -2.75 9.90
N GLU A 91 -3.68 -1.47 10.22
CA GLU A 91 -3.39 -0.84 11.50
C GLU A 91 -1.91 -0.66 11.82
N VAL A 92 -1.61 0.52 12.37
CA VAL A 92 -0.62 0.74 13.43
C VAL A 92 -1.31 1.72 14.37
N PRO A 93 -1.58 1.38 15.64
CA PRO A 93 -2.20 2.34 16.55
C PRO A 93 -1.30 3.59 16.58
N PHE A 94 -1.94 4.76 16.59
CA PHE A 94 -1.30 6.09 16.54
C PHE A 94 -0.76 6.53 15.15
N GLY A 95 -0.79 5.68 14.13
CA GLY A 95 -0.52 6.04 12.73
C GLY A 95 -1.80 6.49 12.02
N GLN A 96 -1.89 7.78 11.70
CA GLN A 96 -3.17 8.42 11.39
C GLN A 96 -3.81 8.10 10.05
N VAL A 97 -3.19 7.28 9.22
CA VAL A 97 -3.75 6.65 8.02
C VAL A 97 -2.65 5.75 7.46
N SER A 98 -2.72 4.46 7.72
CA SER A 98 -2.26 3.50 6.72
C SER A 98 -3.53 2.82 6.22
N PRO A 99 -4.12 3.30 5.09
CA PRO A 99 -5.05 2.49 4.33
C PRO A 99 -4.43 1.11 4.18
N GLU A 100 -5.24 0.06 4.22
CA GLU A 100 -4.79 -1.32 4.03
C GLU A 100 -3.70 -1.39 2.96
N MET A 101 -2.46 -1.63 3.37
CA MET A 101 -1.35 -1.63 2.44
C MET A 101 -1.19 -3.03 1.92
N SER A 102 -1.65 -3.19 0.68
CA SER A 102 -1.51 -4.42 -0.07
C SER A 102 -0.08 -4.58 -0.54
N GLY A 103 0.42 -5.79 -0.42
CA GLY A 103 1.63 -6.20 -1.06
C GLY A 103 1.54 -7.61 -1.62
N GLY A 104 2.18 -7.83 -2.77
CA GLY A 104 2.66 -9.12 -3.19
C GLY A 104 2.25 -9.35 -4.63
N ASP A 105 3.24 -9.61 -5.48
CA ASP A 105 3.03 -10.33 -6.73
C ASP A 105 3.81 -11.63 -6.63
N PHE A 106 3.13 -12.74 -6.93
CA PHE A 106 3.67 -14.09 -7.07
C PHE A 106 4.79 -14.46 -6.07
N ASN A 107 4.42 -15.16 -4.98
CA ASN A 107 5.34 -15.93 -4.12
C ASN A 107 6.07 -15.12 -3.02
N CYS A 108 5.52 -13.98 -2.57
CA CYS A 108 6.04 -13.22 -1.41
C CYS A 108 7.55 -12.96 -1.53
N GLY A 109 7.96 -12.24 -2.58
CA GLY A 109 9.35 -11.85 -2.84
C GLY A 109 9.48 -10.39 -3.23
N GLY A 110 10.24 -9.60 -2.45
CA GLY A 110 10.68 -8.25 -2.81
C GLY A 110 10.15 -7.10 -1.94
N THR A 111 10.64 -5.89 -2.24
CA THR A 111 10.04 -4.62 -1.79
C THR A 111 8.74 -4.43 -2.52
N ILE A 112 7.64 -4.45 -1.80
CA ILE A 112 6.35 -4.70 -2.44
C ILE A 112 5.38 -3.51 -2.27
N ALA A 113 5.55 -2.70 -1.22
CA ALA A 113 4.80 -1.44 -1.09
C ALA A 113 5.64 -0.38 -0.38
N GLY A 114 5.79 0.79 -0.99
CA GLY A 114 6.39 1.97 -0.35
C GLY A 114 5.32 2.80 0.36
N GLY A 115 5.63 3.32 1.55
CA GLY A 115 4.76 4.26 2.27
C GLY A 115 4.02 3.68 3.47
N TYR A 116 4.38 2.46 3.91
CA TYR A 116 3.84 1.89 5.15
C TYR A 116 4.24 2.75 6.33
N THR A 117 3.25 3.33 7.00
CA THR A 117 3.50 4.43 7.93
C THR A 117 3.66 3.89 9.34
N ILE A 118 4.86 4.00 9.90
CA ILE A 118 5.15 3.61 11.29
C ILE A 118 5.54 4.82 12.14
N PRO A 119 5.33 4.78 13.46
CA PRO A 119 5.91 5.74 14.39
C PRO A 119 7.43 5.86 14.25
N ARG A 120 7.97 7.08 14.31
CA ARG A 120 9.43 7.31 14.34
C ARG A 120 10.08 6.76 15.60
N THR A 121 9.32 6.67 16.69
CA THR A 121 9.74 6.13 17.96
C THR A 121 8.78 5.00 18.33
N TRP A 122 9.32 3.81 18.56
CA TRP A 122 8.53 2.66 19.01
C TRP A 122 7.81 2.96 20.33
N ARG A 123 6.65 2.32 20.52
CA ARG A 123 5.87 2.37 21.77
C ARG A 123 5.37 0.97 22.14
N PRO A 124 5.23 0.65 23.44
CA PRO A 124 4.64 -0.61 23.88
C PRO A 124 3.22 -0.82 23.34
N GLY A 125 2.85 -2.07 23.08
CA GLY A 125 1.50 -2.46 22.64
C GLY A 125 1.14 -2.06 21.20
N MET A 126 2.09 -1.75 20.34
CA MET A 126 1.83 -1.51 18.92
C MET A 126 1.36 -2.80 18.24
N LYS A 127 0.08 -2.91 17.90
CA LYS A 127 -0.51 -4.07 17.23
C LYS A 127 -0.84 -3.79 15.78
N VAL A 128 -0.71 -4.82 14.95
CA VAL A 128 -1.06 -4.78 13.53
C VAL A 128 -1.80 -6.03 13.13
N LYS A 129 -2.74 -5.91 12.20
CA LYS A 129 -3.46 -7.03 11.62
C LYS A 129 -2.86 -7.33 10.25
N VAL A 130 -2.41 -8.55 10.07
CA VAL A 130 -1.88 -9.06 8.82
C VAL A 130 -2.93 -9.97 8.19
N LYS A 131 -3.23 -9.76 6.92
CA LYS A 131 -4.05 -10.65 6.12
C LYS A 131 -3.21 -11.20 4.98
N TRP A 132 -3.39 -12.45 4.59
CA TRP A 132 -2.72 -12.99 3.41
C TRP A 132 -3.51 -14.11 2.78
N TYR A 133 -3.35 -14.24 1.47
CA TYR A 133 -4.07 -15.23 0.70
C TYR A 133 -3.09 -16.28 0.18
N THR A 134 -3.39 -17.55 0.49
CA THR A 134 -2.59 -18.68 0.05
C THR A 134 -3.30 -19.57 -0.94
N TRP A 135 -2.56 -20.10 -1.91
CA TRP A 135 -2.99 -21.18 -2.79
C TRP A 135 -2.15 -22.43 -2.56
N ASP A 136 -2.81 -23.58 -2.50
CA ASP A 136 -2.11 -24.85 -2.67
C ASP A 136 -1.57 -24.89 -4.10
N ARG A 137 -0.29 -25.22 -4.29
CA ARG A 137 0.16 -25.61 -5.62
C ARG A 137 -0.70 -26.82 -6.03
N PRO A 138 -1.29 -26.84 -7.24
CA PRO A 138 -1.79 -28.09 -7.76
C PRO A 138 -0.62 -29.06 -7.76
N LYS A 139 -0.73 -30.16 -7.00
CA LYS A 139 0.21 -31.27 -7.17
C LYS A 139 0.06 -31.69 -8.63
N PRO A 140 1.15 -31.89 -9.39
CA PRO A 140 1.04 -32.54 -10.68
C PRO A 140 0.52 -33.96 -10.41
N THR A 141 -0.79 -34.15 -10.52
CA THR A 141 -1.41 -35.47 -10.46
C THR A 141 -1.17 -36.09 -11.83
N THR A 142 -0.31 -37.10 -11.89
CA THR A 142 -0.18 -37.91 -13.10
C THR A 142 -1.45 -38.73 -13.25
N ILE A 143 -2.42 -38.23 -14.00
CA ILE A 143 -3.55 -39.03 -14.45
C ILE A 143 -3.04 -39.95 -15.55
N THR A 144 -2.99 -41.26 -15.28
CA THR A 144 -2.76 -42.26 -16.33
C THR A 144 -4.07 -42.38 -17.10
N ILE A 145 -4.18 -41.66 -18.22
CA ILE A 145 -5.30 -41.84 -19.14
C ILE A 145 -5.11 -43.21 -19.80
N PRO A 146 -6.06 -44.16 -19.70
CA PRO A 146 -6.02 -45.34 -20.54
C PRO A 146 -6.13 -44.87 -22.00
N VAL A 147 -5.08 -45.13 -22.78
CA VAL A 147 -5.02 -44.82 -24.21
C VAL A 147 -5.97 -45.78 -24.91
N GLU A 148 -7.26 -45.48 -25.00
CA GLU A 148 -8.16 -46.34 -25.76
C GLU A 148 -8.79 -45.72 -27.02
N ASP A 149 -8.90 -44.41 -27.23
CA ASP A 149 -9.59 -43.95 -28.48
C ASP A 149 -9.09 -42.65 -29.16
N ASP A 150 -7.94 -42.07 -28.80
CA ASP A 150 -7.40 -40.90 -29.54
C ASP A 150 -5.88 -40.99 -29.79
N PRO A 151 -5.44 -41.33 -31.02
CA PRO A 151 -4.01 -41.43 -31.37
C PRO A 151 -3.31 -40.06 -31.49
N THR A 152 -4.02 -38.94 -31.33
CA THR A 152 -3.42 -37.59 -31.39
C THR A 152 -2.90 -37.09 -30.04
N ILE A 153 -3.27 -37.76 -28.93
CA ILE A 153 -2.82 -37.39 -27.58
C ILE A 153 -1.60 -38.22 -27.21
N ALA A 154 -0.44 -37.57 -27.06
CA ALA A 154 0.78 -38.24 -26.62
C ALA A 154 0.58 -38.88 -25.22
N PRO A 155 0.95 -40.15 -25.01
CA PRO A 155 0.86 -40.78 -23.70
C PRO A 155 1.73 -40.01 -22.70
N GLY A 156 1.12 -39.61 -21.57
CA GLY A 156 1.81 -38.95 -20.47
C GLY A 156 1.63 -37.44 -20.34
N VAL A 157 0.64 -36.82 -20.99
CA VAL A 157 0.28 -35.43 -20.67
C VAL A 157 -0.39 -35.37 -19.29
N PRO A 158 0.23 -34.72 -18.28
CA PRO A 158 -0.41 -34.57 -16.98
C PRO A 158 -1.62 -33.64 -17.12
N ILE A 159 -2.82 -34.17 -16.91
CA ILE A 159 -4.01 -33.35 -16.72
C ILE A 159 -3.92 -32.75 -15.31
N VAL A 160 -3.62 -31.46 -15.23
CA VAL A 160 -3.63 -30.74 -13.95
C VAL A 160 -5.08 -30.49 -13.57
N GLU A 161 -5.60 -31.26 -12.60
CA GLU A 161 -6.88 -30.95 -11.97
C GLU A 161 -6.82 -29.53 -11.41
N ARG A 162 -7.63 -28.64 -12.00
CA ARG A 162 -7.66 -27.20 -11.68
C ARG A 162 -8.53 -26.94 -10.46
N GLY A 163 -8.33 -27.71 -9.39
CA GLY A 163 -8.94 -27.50 -8.08
C GLY A 163 -8.02 -26.68 -7.19
N VAL A 164 -7.72 -25.42 -7.56
CA VAL A 164 -6.90 -24.55 -6.71
C VAL A 164 -7.74 -24.09 -5.52
N LYS A 165 -7.59 -24.75 -4.38
CA LYS A 165 -8.21 -24.28 -3.12
C LYS A 165 -7.36 -23.15 -2.57
N GLY A 166 -7.93 -21.95 -2.54
CA GLY A 166 -7.33 -20.82 -1.85
C GLY A 166 -7.87 -20.66 -0.43
N ALA A 167 -7.03 -20.14 0.45
CA ALA A 167 -7.37 -19.84 1.84
C ALA A 167 -6.93 -18.41 2.18
N LEU A 168 -7.86 -17.64 2.74
CA LEU A 168 -7.55 -16.36 3.36
C LEU A 168 -7.19 -16.59 4.82
N HIS A 169 -6.09 -15.99 5.25
CA HIS A 169 -5.61 -16.02 6.62
C HIS A 169 -5.61 -14.61 7.19
N GLU A 170 -5.89 -14.48 8.48
CA GLU A 170 -5.81 -13.23 9.21
C GLU A 170 -5.16 -13.48 10.57
N TYR A 171 -4.24 -12.60 10.98
CA TYR A 171 -3.55 -12.69 12.26
C TYR A 171 -3.19 -11.31 12.80
N THR A 172 -3.43 -11.08 14.09
CA THR A 172 -3.02 -9.85 14.78
C THR A 172 -1.78 -10.13 15.61
N THR A 173 -0.74 -9.33 15.41
CA THR A 173 0.59 -9.48 16.05
C THR A 173 1.06 -8.15 16.62
N THR A 174 1.96 -8.19 17.60
CA THR A 174 2.61 -6.99 18.14
C THR A 174 3.88 -6.69 17.36
N ILE A 175 4.13 -5.42 17.06
CA ILE A 175 5.42 -4.95 16.55
C ILE A 175 6.39 -4.86 17.74
N PRO A 176 7.45 -5.69 17.78
CA PRO A 176 8.43 -5.61 18.86
C PRO A 176 9.23 -4.32 18.78
N TYR A 177 9.97 -4.03 19.84
CA TYR A 177 10.84 -2.86 19.92
C TYR A 177 11.74 -2.73 18.69
N TYR A 178 11.80 -1.53 18.12
CA TYR A 178 12.80 -1.14 17.13
C TYR A 178 13.48 0.16 17.59
N PRO A 179 14.82 0.22 17.59
CA PRO A 179 15.56 1.40 18.06
C PRO A 179 15.43 2.57 17.10
N GLU A 180 15.36 2.28 15.80
CA GLU A 180 15.21 3.25 14.74
C GLU A 180 14.31 2.69 13.64
N PRO A 181 13.56 3.55 12.91
CA PRO A 181 12.75 3.11 11.79
C PRO A 181 13.62 2.49 10.68
N GLY A 182 13.28 1.27 10.28
CA GLY A 182 13.85 0.59 9.12
C GLY A 182 12.79 0.15 8.13
N ARG A 183 12.97 -1.01 7.51
CA ARG A 183 11.96 -1.64 6.64
C ARG A 183 11.03 -2.50 7.49
N ALA A 184 9.78 -2.61 7.07
CA ALA A 184 8.79 -3.48 7.71
C ALA A 184 8.78 -4.85 7.03
N TYR A 185 9.12 -5.90 7.77
CA TYR A 185 9.14 -7.29 7.33
C TYR A 185 7.94 -8.04 7.88
N VAL A 186 7.07 -8.50 6.98
CA VAL A 186 5.93 -9.35 7.28
C VAL A 186 6.35 -10.80 7.12
N HIS A 187 6.60 -11.46 8.23
CA HIS A 187 6.97 -12.85 8.31
C HIS A 187 5.73 -13.72 8.44
N LEU A 188 5.48 -14.57 7.46
CA LEU A 188 4.33 -15.47 7.41
C LEU A 188 4.78 -16.90 7.71
N PHE A 189 4.05 -17.60 8.57
CA PHE A 189 4.38 -18.94 9.04
C PHE A 189 3.32 -19.96 8.62
N ARG A 190 3.77 -21.21 8.44
CA ARG A 190 2.90 -22.32 8.02
C ARG A 190 1.74 -22.61 8.98
N ASN A 191 1.90 -22.32 10.26
CA ASN A 191 0.88 -22.51 11.29
C ASN A 191 -0.22 -21.44 11.27
N GLY A 192 -0.25 -20.55 10.27
CA GLY A 192 -1.26 -19.50 10.15
C GLY A 192 -0.97 -18.27 11.00
N GLN A 193 0.24 -18.13 11.56
CA GLN A 193 0.65 -16.94 12.30
C GLN A 193 1.50 -16.00 11.45
N ALA A 194 1.57 -14.73 11.86
CA ALA A 194 2.43 -13.72 11.27
C ALA A 194 3.22 -12.95 12.34
N ARG A 195 4.39 -12.43 11.97
CA ARG A 195 5.15 -11.43 12.75
C ARG A 195 5.49 -10.24 11.88
N VAL A 196 5.42 -9.04 12.43
CA VAL A 196 5.86 -7.82 11.75
C VAL A 196 7.05 -7.24 12.47
N ILE A 197 8.21 -7.25 11.80
CA ILE A 197 9.49 -6.82 12.35
C ILE A 197 9.93 -5.55 11.63
N ILE A 198 10.36 -4.53 12.37
CA ILE A 198 11.00 -3.35 11.79
C ILE A 198 12.52 -3.51 11.93
N SER A 199 13.24 -3.46 10.82
CA SER A 199 14.70 -3.70 10.81
C SER A 199 15.40 -2.98 9.65
N ASN A 200 16.63 -2.54 9.89
CA ASN A 200 17.55 -2.05 8.85
C ASN A 200 18.39 -3.17 8.22
N ILE A 201 18.37 -4.35 8.83
CA ILE A 201 19.01 -5.55 8.32
C ILE A 201 17.95 -6.30 7.50
N GLY A 202 18.33 -6.87 6.36
CA GLY A 202 17.45 -7.68 5.53
C GLY A 202 17.21 -9.08 6.09
N PRO A 203 16.20 -9.83 5.60
CA PRO A 203 15.75 -11.07 6.22
C PRO A 203 16.76 -12.21 6.14
N THR A 204 17.67 -12.15 5.16
CA THR A 204 18.80 -13.09 5.00
C THR A 204 20.04 -12.67 5.78
N GLY A 205 20.04 -11.49 6.40
CA GLY A 205 21.13 -10.99 7.21
C GLY A 205 21.27 -11.80 8.50
N ARG A 206 22.52 -12.06 8.90
CA ARG A 206 22.84 -12.85 10.10
C ARG A 206 22.22 -12.26 11.37
N ASP A 207 22.18 -10.93 11.46
CA ASP A 207 21.72 -10.20 12.63
C ASP A 207 20.26 -9.72 12.50
N HIS A 208 19.51 -10.26 11.52
CA HIS A 208 18.08 -9.98 11.40
C HIS A 208 17.34 -10.48 12.66
N PRO A 209 16.42 -9.69 13.26
CA PRO A 209 15.74 -10.07 14.51
C PRO A 209 14.97 -11.39 14.44
N LEU A 210 14.58 -11.81 13.23
CA LEU A 210 13.93 -13.08 12.97
C LEU A 210 14.67 -13.83 11.84
N PRO A 211 15.45 -14.87 12.14
CA PRO A 211 16.28 -15.53 11.13
C PRO A 211 15.42 -16.17 10.04
N PHE A 212 15.89 -16.10 8.79
CA PHE A 212 15.19 -16.68 7.63
C PHE A 212 14.91 -18.19 7.74
N SER A 213 15.70 -18.91 8.55
CA SER A 213 15.53 -20.35 8.78
C SER A 213 14.50 -20.69 9.86
N ALA A 214 13.88 -19.70 10.52
CA ALA A 214 12.89 -19.95 11.54
C ALA A 214 11.71 -20.77 10.98
N LEU A 215 11.36 -21.86 11.66
CA LEU A 215 10.21 -22.70 11.29
C LEU A 215 8.95 -22.29 12.05
N GLU A 216 9.15 -21.76 13.24
CA GLU A 216 8.09 -21.38 14.16
C GLU A 216 8.22 -19.88 14.48
N PRO A 217 7.09 -19.20 14.67
CA PRO A 217 7.11 -17.80 15.05
C PRO A 217 7.67 -17.67 16.47
N PRO A 218 8.54 -16.68 16.73
CA PRO A 218 8.96 -16.36 18.10
C PRO A 218 7.74 -16.01 18.95
N PRO A 219 7.80 -16.18 20.28
CA PRO A 219 6.74 -15.72 21.18
C PRO A 219 6.40 -14.25 20.93
N GLU A 220 5.11 -13.91 21.04
CA GLU A 220 4.70 -12.51 21.04
C GLU A 220 5.31 -11.80 22.25
N VAL A 221 5.82 -10.60 22.04
CA VAL A 221 6.37 -9.74 23.09
C VAL A 221 5.37 -8.62 23.31
N GLU A 222 4.85 -8.47 24.52
CA GLU A 222 3.89 -7.40 24.88
C GLU A 222 4.57 -6.05 25.14
#